data_AF-A0A3B9XWE7-F1
#
_entry.id   AF-A0A3B9XWE7-F1
#
_cell.length_a   1.000
_cell.length_b   1.000
_cell.length_c   1.000
_cell.angle_alpha   90.00
_cell.angle_beta   90.00
_cell.angle_gamma   90.00
#
_symmetry.space_group_name_H-M   'P 1'
#
loop_
_entity.id
_entity.type
_entity.pdbx_description
1 polymer ?
#
loop_
_entity_poly.entity_id
_entity_poly.type
_entity_poly.pdbx_seq_one_letter_code
_entity_poly.pdbx_strand_id
1 'polypeptide(L)'
;MNLEQATLAECFDAVVNQRRSVRGFLKQPVAREQIEHIFSLAARAPSNCNTQPWATHVVGGEKLERLRDILPVNTLRGRMTLD
;
A
#
# COMPACT_ATOMS: atom_id res chain seq x y z
N MET A 1 -9.76 17.24 16.25
CA MET A 1 -9.62 16.32 17.39
C MET A 1 -8.18 16.45 17.88
N ASN A 2 -7.97 16.76 19.16
CA ASN A 2 -6.63 16.81 19.71
C ASN A 2 -6.15 15.37 19.95
N LEU A 3 -5.23 14.88 19.12
CA LEU A 3 -4.76 13.49 19.16
C LEU A 3 -3.92 13.17 20.40
N GLU A 4 -3.44 14.18 21.13
CA GLU A 4 -2.61 13.98 22.33
C GLU A 4 -3.38 13.44 23.54
N GLN A 5 -4.72 13.45 23.51
CA GLN A 5 -5.59 12.97 24.58
C GLN A 5 -6.58 11.89 24.14
N ALA A 6 -6.50 11.45 22.87
CA ALA A 6 -7.41 10.45 22.32
C ALA A 6 -7.03 9.04 22.80
N THR A 7 -8.04 8.23 23.10
CA THR A 7 -7.87 6.79 23.37
C THR A 7 -7.38 6.05 22.13
N LEU A 8 -6.85 4.83 22.31
CA LEU A 8 -6.46 3.97 21.19
C LEU A 8 -7.63 3.65 20.25
N ALA A 9 -8.83 3.45 20.81
CA ALA A 9 -10.04 3.20 20.03
C ALA A 9 -10.40 4.41 19.16
N GLU A 10 -10.41 5.62 19.73
CA GLU A 10 -10.70 6.84 18.97
C GLU A 10 -9.66 7.12 17.89
N CYS A 11 -8.37 6.85 18.17
CA CYS A 11 -7.32 6.94 17.17
C CYS A 11 -7.57 5.96 16.00
N PHE A 12 -7.94 4.72 16.30
CA PHE A 12 -8.23 3.73 15.28
C PHE A 12 -9.47 4.10 14.44
N ASP A 13 -10.56 4.51 15.10
CA ASP A 13 -11.77 4.98 14.43
C ASP A 13 -11.48 6.16 13.49
N ALA A 14 -10.65 7.10 13.94
CA ALA A 14 -10.23 8.23 13.12
C ALA A 14 -9.45 7.78 11.87
N VAL A 15 -8.51 6.84 12.00
CA VAL A 15 -7.73 6.31 10.87
C VAL A 15 -8.63 5.59 9.87
N VAL A 16 -9.51 4.71 10.34
CA VAL A 16 -10.40 3.91 9.48
C VAL A 16 -11.36 4.80 8.69
N ASN A 17 -11.98 5.79 9.36
CA ASN A 17 -12.95 6.68 8.73
C ASN A 17 -12.31 7.72 7.79
N GLN A 18 -11.06 8.11 8.03
CA GLN A 18 -10.35 9.06 7.16
C GLN A 18 -9.76 8.43 5.90
N ARG A 19 -9.55 7.11 5.88
CA ARG A 19 -8.97 6.41 4.72
C ARG A 19 -9.88 6.56 3.49
N ARG A 20 -9.32 7.11 2.41
CA ARG A 20 -10.00 7.28 1.11
C ARG A 20 -9.24 6.56 0.00
N SER A 21 -9.95 6.19 -1.07
CA SER A 21 -9.33 5.70 -2.30
C SER A 21 -8.82 6.87 -3.13
N VAL A 22 -7.57 7.28 -2.87
CA VAL A 22 -6.89 8.38 -3.55
C VAL A 22 -6.35 7.90 -4.92
N ARG A 23 -6.56 8.71 -5.98
CA ARG A 23 -6.15 8.37 -7.36
C ARG A 23 -5.23 9.42 -8.01
N GLY A 24 -4.77 10.40 -7.24
CA GLY A 24 -3.78 11.39 -7.66
C GLY A 24 -2.78 11.61 -6.52
N PHE A 25 -1.50 11.44 -6.80
CA PHE A 25 -0.42 11.49 -5.81
C PHE A 25 0.62 12.54 -6.23
N LEU A 26 1.29 13.13 -5.24
CA LEU A 26 2.43 14.00 -5.47
C LEU A 26 3.61 13.20 -6.01
N LYS A 27 4.53 13.87 -6.71
CA LYS A 27 5.81 13.28 -7.15
C LYS A 27 6.82 13.09 -6.00
N GLN A 28 6.39 13.24 -4.75
CA GLN A 28 7.23 13.10 -3.57
C GLN A 28 7.38 11.61 -3.22
N PRO A 29 8.59 11.05 -3.24
CA PRO A 29 8.80 9.67 -2.82
C PRO A 29 8.65 9.53 -1.31
N VAL A 30 8.18 8.36 -0.87
CA VAL A 30 8.20 7.97 0.54
C VAL A 30 9.57 7.39 0.85
N ALA A 31 10.13 7.73 2.02
CA ALA A 31 11.40 7.18 2.49
C ALA A 31 11.34 5.64 2.60
N ARG A 32 12.45 4.96 2.32
CA ARG A 32 12.49 3.50 2.26
C ARG A 32 12.16 2.87 3.61
N GLU A 33 12.68 3.46 4.67
CA GLU A 33 12.51 3.02 6.06
C GLU A 33 11.03 3.10 6.46
N GLN A 34 10.33 4.14 6.02
CA GLN A 34 8.90 4.31 6.26
C GLN A 34 8.08 3.25 5.53
N ILE A 35 8.44 2.90 4.29
CA ILE A 35 7.79 1.81 3.55
C ILE A 35 7.99 0.48 4.29
N GLU A 36 9.22 0.15 4.70
CA GLU A 36 9.54 -1.07 5.41
C GLU A 36 8.80 -1.17 6.74
N HIS A 37 8.73 -0.07 7.49
CA HIS A 37 7.98 0.00 8.73
C HIS A 37 6.48 -0.30 8.51
N ILE A 38 5.85 0.33 7.52
CA ILE A 38 4.44 0.10 7.20
C ILE A 38 4.18 -1.38 6.86
N PHE A 39 5.04 -1.99 6.03
CA PHE A 39 4.86 -3.40 5.66
C PHE A 39 5.16 -4.36 6.81
N SER A 40 6.07 -4.02 7.72
CA SER A 40 6.31 -4.81 8.94
C SER A 40 5.08 -4.87 9.85
N LEU A 41 4.34 -3.76 9.95
CA LEU A 41 3.09 -3.69 10.69
C LEU A 41 1.97 -4.43 9.96
N ALA A 42 1.86 -4.25 8.63
CA ALA A 42 0.84 -4.92 7.82
C ALA A 42 0.96 -6.46 7.86
N ALA A 43 2.19 -6.99 7.93
CA ALA A 43 2.45 -8.42 8.06
C ALA A 43 1.93 -9.03 9.38
N ARG A 44 1.42 -8.23 10.32
CA ARG A 44 0.80 -8.71 11.55
C ARG A 44 -0.67 -9.11 11.39
N ALA A 45 -1.28 -8.88 10.22
CA ALA A 45 -2.60 -9.37 9.91
C ALA A 45 -2.69 -10.90 10.16
N PRO A 46 -3.79 -11.41 10.73
CA PRO A 46 -3.95 -12.85 10.91
C PRO A 46 -4.15 -13.56 9.57
N SER A 47 -3.75 -14.82 9.48
CA SER A 47 -4.03 -15.70 8.35
C SER A 47 -4.39 -17.10 8.82
N ASN A 48 -5.09 -17.88 7.98
CA ASN A 48 -5.37 -19.28 8.28
C ASN A 48 -4.07 -20.03 8.61
N CYS A 49 -4.07 -20.75 9.74
CA CYS A 49 -2.91 -21.46 10.26
C CYS A 49 -1.62 -20.61 10.36
N ASN A 50 -1.73 -19.28 10.43
CA ASN A 50 -0.60 -18.35 10.43
C ASN A 50 0.40 -18.56 9.28
N THR A 51 -0.06 -19.07 8.12
CA THR A 51 0.79 -19.32 6.95
C THR A 51 1.41 -18.08 6.33
N GLN A 52 0.83 -16.90 6.59
CA GLN A 52 1.30 -15.61 6.10
C GLN A 52 1.57 -15.64 4.58
N PRO A 53 0.57 -16.00 3.76
CA PRO A 53 0.78 -16.40 2.36
C PRO A 53 1.10 -15.23 1.41
N TRP A 54 1.14 -14.00 1.93
CA TRP A 54 1.31 -12.80 1.12
C TRP A 54 2.74 -12.69 0.54
N ALA A 55 2.80 -12.53 -0.79
CA ALA A 55 4.02 -12.17 -1.51
C ALA A 55 3.93 -10.71 -1.97
N THR A 56 4.56 -9.80 -1.23
CA THR A 56 4.46 -8.36 -1.50
C THR A 56 5.62 -7.87 -2.36
N HIS A 57 5.30 -7.20 -3.47
CA HIS A 57 6.28 -6.55 -4.34
C HIS A 57 6.08 -5.04 -4.30
N VAL A 58 7.09 -4.31 -3.83
CA VAL A 58 7.08 -2.83 -3.81
C VAL A 58 7.91 -2.32 -4.98
N VAL A 59 7.31 -1.45 -5.80
CA VAL A 59 7.97 -0.87 -6.97
C VAL A 59 8.00 0.65 -6.85
N GLY A 60 9.19 1.23 -6.98
CA GLY A 60 9.41 2.68 -6.96
C GLY A 60 10.46 3.09 -7.99
N GLY A 61 10.71 4.40 -8.10
CA GLY A 61 11.70 4.96 -9.02
C GLY A 61 11.45 4.58 -10.48
N GLU A 62 12.54 4.39 -11.23
CA GLU A 62 12.51 4.09 -12.67
C GLU A 62 11.69 2.85 -13.03
N LYS A 63 11.73 1.81 -12.19
CA LYS A 63 10.92 0.59 -12.42
C LYS A 63 9.43 0.89 -12.38
N LEU A 64 8.98 1.78 -11.51
CA LEU A 64 7.58 2.18 -11.44
C LEU A 64 7.16 2.96 -12.68
N GLU A 65 8.01 3.86 -13.18
CA GLU A 65 7.73 4.59 -14.42
C GLU A 65 7.63 3.63 -15.61
N ARG A 66 8.57 2.67 -15.72
CA ARG A 66 8.48 1.63 -16.75
C ARG A 66 7.18 0.83 -16.67
N LEU A 67 6.72 0.49 -15.46
CA LEU A 67 5.42 -0.18 -15.28
C LEU A 67 4.25 0.69 -15.72
N ARG A 68 4.27 1.99 -15.42
CA ARG A 68 3.21 2.93 -15.86
C ARG A 68 3.07 2.99 -17.37
N ASP A 69 4.18 2.88 -18.11
CA ASP A 69 4.17 2.90 -19.56
C ASP A 69 3.65 1.58 -20.15
N ILE A 70 4.10 0.44 -19.63
CA ILE A 70 3.83 -0.87 -20.26
C ILE A 70 2.47 -1.47 -19.85
N LEU A 71 2.00 -1.22 -18.63
CA LEU A 71 0.80 -1.89 -18.11
C LEU A 71 -0.45 -1.54 -18.94
N PRO A 72 -0.77 -0.26 -19.24
CA PRO A 72 -1.93 0.07 -20.06
C PRO A 72 -1.86 -0.55 -21.46
N VAL A 73 -0.68 -0.53 -22.08
CA VAL A 73 -0.44 -1.09 -23.42
C VAL A 73 -0.66 -2.60 -23.43
N ASN A 74 -0.14 -3.31 -22.43
CA ASN A 74 -0.30 -4.76 -22.31
C ASN A 74 -1.75 -5.14 -22.02
N THR A 75 -2.45 -4.38 -21.18
CA THR A 75 -3.88 -4.57 -20.92
C THR A 75 -4.69 -4.45 -22.20
N LEU A 76 -4.47 -3.39 -23.00
CA LEU A 76 -5.17 -3.19 -24.27
C LEU A 76 -4.87 -4.28 -25.32
N ARG A 77 -3.69 -4.90 -25.23
CA ARG A 77 -3.27 -6.01 -26.11
C ARG A 77 -3.73 -7.38 -25.62
N GLY A 78 -4.51 -7.46 -24.54
CA GLY A 78 -4.95 -8.73 -23.94
C GLY A 78 -3.81 -9.53 -23.31
N ARG A 79 -2.64 -8.92 -23.10
CA ARG A 79 -1.48 -9.54 -22.44
C ARG A 79 -1.54 -9.29 -20.94
N MET A 80 -2.59 -9.82 -20.32
CA MET A 80 -2.76 -9.84 -18.88
C MET A 80 -2.65 -11.29 -18.41
N THR A 81 -1.68 -11.56 -17.55
CA THR A 81 -1.60 -12.79 -16.75
C THR A 81 -1.91 -12.39 -15.32
N LEU A 82 -2.79 -13.13 -14.64
CA LEU A 82 -3.28 -12.72 -13.33
C LEU A 82 -2.33 -13.07 -12.19
N ASP A 83 -1.18 -13.70 -12.41
CA ASP A 83 -0.94 -15.12 -12.07
C ASP A 83 -1.74 -16.22 -12.80
#